data_AF-A0A523VBL2-F1
#
_entry.id   AF-A0A523VBL2-F1
#
_cell.length_a   1.000
_cell.length_b   1.000
_cell.length_c   1.000
_cell.angle_alpha   90.00
_cell.angle_beta   90.00
_cell.angle_gamma   90.00
#
_symmetry.space_group_name_H-M   'P 1'
#
loop_
_entity.id
_entity.type
_entity.pdbx_description
1 polymer ?
#
loop_
_entity_poly.entity_id
_entity_poly.type
_entity_poly.pdbx_seq_one_letter_code
_entity_poly.pdbx_strand_id
1 'polypeptide(L)'
;MRIGILTGGGDVPGLNPCIKQVVYRAAEDGHEVIGIRRGWQGLLAYNPDDPATHDECIKPLTKIMVRTIDRTGGTFLHTSRTKPSRTAWKDAPDFLRPSGKYDEDEVNDFTDHVIKALGHMKLDVLIPIGGEDTLGYAARVHSEGFPVVSIPKTMDNDVPGTEYCIGFSTAISRSVLFINQMRSAVGSHERIGVLELFGRHSGATSLVAGLLSGADRVIISEVPFDIDKLAAFLVEDR
;
A
#
# COMPACT_ATOMS: atom_id res chain seq x y z
N MET A 1 1.30 -25.89 1.49
CA MET A 1 1.71 -24.76 2.35
C MET A 1 0.47 -24.03 2.83
N ARG A 2 0.58 -23.35 3.98
CA ARG A 2 -0.38 -22.37 4.49
C ARG A 2 0.19 -20.97 4.31
N ILE A 3 -0.41 -20.19 3.43
CA ILE A 3 0.11 -18.91 2.94
C ILE A 3 -0.66 -17.78 3.62
N GLY A 4 0.03 -16.84 4.26
CA GLY A 4 -0.56 -15.59 4.73
C GLY A 4 -0.54 -14.55 3.61
N ILE A 5 -1.58 -13.73 3.49
CA ILE A 5 -1.61 -12.58 2.57
C ILE A 5 -2.21 -11.35 3.25
N LEU A 6 -1.59 -10.19 3.05
CA LEU A 6 -2.08 -8.92 3.60
C LEU A 6 -1.90 -7.77 2.62
N THR A 7 -2.73 -6.73 2.76
CA THR A 7 -2.56 -5.46 2.04
C THR A 7 -2.30 -4.33 3.03
N GLY A 8 -1.23 -3.56 2.82
CA GLY A 8 -0.83 -2.45 3.69
C GLY A 8 -0.65 -1.11 2.95
N GLY A 9 -0.75 0.00 3.69
CA GLY A 9 -0.62 1.36 3.15
C GLY A 9 -1.87 1.86 2.42
N GLY A 10 -1.73 2.87 1.55
CA GLY A 10 -2.84 3.38 0.72
C GLY A 10 -3.33 2.33 -0.28
N ASP A 11 -4.63 2.26 -0.53
CA ASP A 11 -5.18 1.35 -1.51
C ASP A 11 -4.96 1.87 -2.95
N VAL A 12 -4.90 0.95 -3.90
CA VAL A 12 -4.76 1.26 -5.33
C VAL A 12 -5.57 0.28 -6.16
N PRO A 13 -5.96 0.66 -7.40
CA PRO A 13 -6.53 -0.27 -8.35
C PRO A 13 -5.59 -1.45 -8.63
N GLY A 14 -6.13 -2.67 -8.66
CA GLY A 14 -5.37 -3.90 -8.97
C GLY A 14 -5.09 -4.83 -7.78
N LEU A 15 -5.37 -4.39 -6.55
CA LEU A 15 -5.22 -5.21 -5.35
C LEU A 15 -6.11 -6.46 -5.35
N ASN A 16 -7.41 -6.30 -5.61
CA ASN A 16 -8.34 -7.44 -5.61
C ASN A 16 -8.03 -8.49 -6.69
N PRO A 17 -7.72 -8.12 -7.95
CA PRO A 17 -7.20 -9.05 -8.94
C PRO A 17 -5.94 -9.80 -8.46
N CYS A 18 -5.00 -9.11 -7.82
CA CYS A 18 -3.79 -9.72 -7.27
C CYS A 18 -4.12 -10.78 -6.20
N ILE A 19 -4.94 -10.43 -5.20
CA ILE A 19 -5.41 -11.36 -4.16
C ILE A 19 -6.09 -12.57 -4.80
N LYS A 20 -6.98 -12.35 -5.77
CA LYS A 20 -7.69 -13.41 -6.48
C LYS A 20 -6.73 -14.38 -7.17
N GLN A 21 -5.71 -13.86 -7.87
CA GLN A 21 -4.75 -14.71 -8.57
C GLN A 21 -3.88 -15.54 -7.62
N VAL A 22 -3.42 -14.95 -6.51
CA VAL A 22 -2.68 -15.69 -5.48
C VAL A 22 -3.53 -16.85 -4.94
N VAL A 23 -4.80 -16.59 -4.61
CA VAL A 23 -5.72 -17.61 -4.10
C VAL A 23 -6.02 -18.69 -5.14
N TYR A 24 -6.21 -18.32 -6.41
CA TYR A 24 -6.49 -19.28 -7.48
C TYR A 24 -5.30 -20.21 -7.72
N ARG A 25 -4.09 -19.65 -7.83
CA ARG A 25 -2.87 -20.40 -8.04
C ARG A 25 -2.55 -21.30 -6.86
N ALA A 26 -2.62 -20.77 -5.63
CA ALA A 26 -2.39 -21.55 -4.41
C ALA A 26 -3.36 -22.74 -4.32
N ALA A 27 -4.65 -22.54 -4.61
CA ALA A 27 -5.63 -23.62 -4.58
C ALA A 27 -5.39 -24.71 -5.65
N GLU A 28 -4.82 -24.36 -6.80
CA GLU A 28 -4.45 -25.35 -7.85
C GLU A 28 -3.28 -26.23 -7.43
N ASP A 29 -2.35 -25.67 -6.66
CA ASP A 29 -1.21 -26.39 -6.10
C ASP A 29 -1.53 -27.04 -4.74
N GLY A 30 -2.80 -27.07 -4.33
CA GLY A 30 -3.24 -27.69 -3.08
C GLY A 30 -2.76 -26.95 -1.81
N HIS A 31 -2.57 -25.63 -1.90
CA HIS A 31 -2.18 -24.77 -0.78
C HIS A 31 -3.37 -23.99 -0.23
N GLU A 32 -3.28 -23.64 1.05
CA GLU A 32 -4.28 -22.84 1.74
C GLU A 32 -3.84 -21.38 1.82
N VAL A 33 -4.79 -20.45 1.71
CA VAL A 33 -4.52 -19.01 1.84
C VAL A 33 -5.34 -18.42 2.97
N ILE A 34 -4.65 -17.74 3.89
CA ILE A 34 -5.23 -16.98 4.99
C ILE A 34 -5.03 -15.49 4.72
N GLY A 35 -6.13 -14.78 4.48
CA GLY A 35 -6.15 -13.34 4.33
C GLY A 35 -6.13 -12.66 5.70
N ILE A 36 -5.13 -11.82 5.94
CA ILE A 36 -5.01 -10.99 7.14
C ILE A 36 -5.69 -9.66 6.84
N ARG A 37 -6.66 -9.30 7.67
CA ARG A 37 -7.47 -8.10 7.53
C ARG A 37 -6.74 -6.87 8.06
N ARG A 38 -6.96 -5.70 7.45
CA ARG A 38 -6.38 -4.41 7.88
C ARG A 38 -4.84 -4.43 7.95
N GLY A 39 -4.18 -5.14 7.03
CA GLY A 39 -2.71 -5.14 6.92
C GLY A 39 -2.01 -5.60 8.21
N TRP A 40 -0.92 -4.92 8.57
CA TRP A 40 -0.15 -5.23 9.79
C TRP A 40 -0.96 -5.05 11.07
N GLN A 41 -1.99 -4.19 11.09
CA GLN A 41 -2.85 -4.06 12.26
C GLN A 41 -3.64 -5.33 12.56
N GLY A 42 -4.01 -6.11 11.55
CA GLY A 42 -4.66 -7.41 11.77
C GLY A 42 -3.75 -8.40 12.49
N LEU A 43 -2.45 -8.40 12.17
CA LEU A 43 -1.48 -9.23 12.89
C LEU A 43 -1.21 -8.69 14.29
N LEU A 44 -1.14 -7.36 14.47
CA LEU A 44 -0.94 -6.76 15.77
C LEU A 44 -2.14 -6.99 16.72
N ALA A 45 -3.36 -6.95 16.19
CA ALA A 45 -4.59 -7.16 16.96
C ALA A 45 -4.94 -8.64 17.15
N TYR A 46 -4.22 -9.56 16.50
CA TYR A 46 -4.47 -10.99 16.61
C TYR A 46 -3.99 -11.48 17.98
N ASN A 47 -4.91 -11.86 18.86
CA ASN A 47 -4.56 -12.43 20.15
C ASN A 47 -4.58 -13.98 20.06
N PRO A 48 -3.43 -14.68 20.14
CA PRO A 48 -3.40 -16.14 20.12
C PRO A 48 -4.22 -16.79 21.24
N ASP A 49 -4.33 -16.12 22.38
CA ASP A 49 -4.99 -16.62 23.59
C ASP A 49 -6.50 -16.34 23.62
N ASP A 50 -7.01 -15.50 22.70
CA ASP A 50 -8.44 -15.16 22.60
C ASP A 50 -8.98 -15.48 21.19
N PRO A 51 -9.56 -16.68 20.98
CA PRO A 51 -10.16 -17.10 19.72
C PRO A 51 -11.26 -16.17 19.20
N ALA A 52 -11.94 -15.40 20.05
CA ALA A 52 -13.00 -14.50 19.62
C ALA A 52 -12.49 -13.38 18.70
N THR A 53 -11.20 -13.03 18.81
CA THR A 53 -10.58 -11.97 18.01
C THR A 53 -10.12 -12.43 16.63
N HIS A 54 -10.06 -13.75 16.39
CA HIS A 54 -9.42 -14.33 15.21
C HIS A 54 -10.19 -13.98 13.93
N ASP A 55 -11.51 -14.13 13.94
CA ASP A 55 -12.38 -13.90 12.77
C ASP A 55 -12.37 -12.43 12.31
N GLU A 56 -12.08 -11.50 13.21
CA GLU A 56 -11.94 -10.08 12.87
C GLU A 56 -10.61 -9.76 12.20
N CYS A 57 -9.57 -10.56 12.49
CA CYS A 57 -8.18 -10.33 12.09
C CYS A 57 -7.78 -11.16 10.88
N ILE A 58 -8.33 -12.36 10.72
CA ILE A 58 -7.99 -13.28 9.63
C ILE A 58 -9.22 -13.86 8.97
N LYS A 59 -9.06 -14.30 7.72
CA LYS A 59 -10.12 -14.94 6.95
C LYS A 59 -9.53 -16.00 6.01
N PRO A 60 -10.01 -17.25 6.03
CA PRO A 60 -9.69 -18.21 4.97
C PRO A 60 -10.12 -17.65 3.62
N LEU A 61 -9.28 -17.77 2.59
CA LEU A 61 -9.60 -17.32 1.24
C LEU A 61 -9.72 -18.52 0.31
N THR A 62 -10.94 -18.77 -0.18
CA THR A 62 -11.23 -19.82 -1.15
C THR A 62 -11.55 -19.23 -2.53
N LYS A 63 -11.47 -20.04 -3.59
CA LYS A 63 -11.84 -19.62 -4.96
C LYS A 63 -13.25 -19.03 -5.03
N ILE A 64 -14.18 -19.53 -4.20
CA ILE A 64 -15.56 -19.02 -4.11
C ILE A 64 -15.58 -17.62 -3.48
N MET A 65 -14.83 -17.42 -2.39
CA MET A 65 -14.81 -16.15 -1.68
C MET A 65 -14.22 -15.01 -2.50
N VAL A 66 -13.19 -15.29 -3.29
CA VAL A 66 -12.53 -14.26 -4.12
C VAL A 66 -13.06 -14.22 -5.56
N ARG A 67 -14.16 -14.93 -5.86
CA ARG A 67 -14.68 -15.06 -7.24
C ARG A 67 -14.98 -13.71 -7.91
N THR A 68 -15.48 -12.74 -7.14
CA THR A 68 -16.02 -11.48 -7.66
C THR A 68 -15.26 -10.24 -7.21
N ILE A 69 -14.26 -10.38 -6.33
CA ILE A 69 -13.58 -9.22 -5.72
C ILE A 69 -12.83 -8.37 -6.75
N ASP A 70 -12.38 -8.97 -7.84
CA ASP A 70 -11.68 -8.32 -8.96
C ASP A 70 -12.53 -7.29 -9.71
N ARG A 71 -13.86 -7.28 -9.49
CA ARG A 71 -14.78 -6.32 -10.10
C ARG A 71 -14.81 -4.97 -9.38
N THR A 72 -14.24 -4.89 -8.18
CA THR A 72 -14.24 -3.69 -7.34
C THR A 72 -12.84 -3.15 -7.13
N GLY A 73 -12.71 -1.82 -7.04
CA GLY A 73 -11.47 -1.16 -6.59
C GLY A 73 -11.18 -1.41 -5.11
N GLY A 74 -10.06 -0.87 -4.62
CA GLY A 74 -9.61 -1.04 -3.25
C GLY A 74 -9.15 -2.46 -2.92
N THR A 75 -9.22 -2.85 -1.64
CA THR A 75 -8.83 -4.18 -1.14
C THR A 75 -9.94 -4.84 -0.31
N PHE A 76 -10.25 -6.09 -0.65
CA PHE A 76 -11.16 -6.98 0.07
C PHE A 76 -10.72 -7.28 1.51
N LEU A 77 -9.42 -7.19 1.79
CA LEU A 77 -8.84 -7.42 3.12
C LEU A 77 -8.81 -6.15 3.97
N HIS A 78 -9.13 -4.99 3.40
CA HIS A 78 -8.84 -3.67 3.99
C HIS A 78 -7.34 -3.45 4.24
N THR A 79 -7.00 -2.24 4.65
CA THR A 79 -5.60 -1.82 4.85
C THR A 79 -5.48 -0.92 6.08
N SER A 80 -4.28 -0.79 6.59
CA SER A 80 -3.91 0.14 7.67
C SER A 80 -2.52 0.73 7.40
N ARG A 81 -2.18 1.80 8.12
CA ARG A 81 -0.84 2.42 8.12
C ARG A 81 0.01 1.97 9.32
N THR A 82 -0.40 0.92 10.01
CA THR A 82 0.26 0.41 11.21
C THR A 82 1.66 -0.12 10.88
N LYS A 83 2.63 0.25 11.70
CA LYS A 83 4.00 -0.25 11.68
C LYS A 83 4.29 -0.90 13.02
N PRO A 84 4.19 -2.23 13.16
CA PRO A 84 4.35 -2.89 14.46
C PRO A 84 5.71 -2.64 15.12
N SER A 85 6.77 -2.37 14.35
CA SER A 85 8.09 -1.99 14.91
C SER A 85 8.13 -0.61 15.57
N ARG A 86 7.13 0.23 15.34
CA ARG A 86 7.04 1.61 15.83
C ARG A 86 5.59 1.97 16.10
N THR A 87 4.99 1.39 17.13
CA THR A 87 3.60 1.65 17.53
C THR A 87 3.55 2.22 18.94
N ALA A 88 2.80 3.31 19.13
CA ALA A 88 2.60 3.91 20.46
C ALA A 88 1.66 3.05 21.32
N TRP A 89 1.77 3.10 22.65
CA TRP A 89 0.89 2.32 23.53
C TRP A 89 -0.60 2.60 23.30
N LYS A 90 -0.98 3.86 23.04
CA LYS A 90 -2.37 4.24 22.72
C LYS A 90 -2.95 3.58 21.47
N ASP A 91 -2.09 3.21 20.51
CA ASP A 91 -2.46 2.58 19.25
C ASP A 91 -2.32 1.05 19.30
N ALA A 92 -1.64 0.52 20.31
CA ALA A 92 -1.51 -0.91 20.54
C ALA A 92 -2.82 -1.50 21.10
N PRO A 93 -3.17 -2.75 20.78
CA PRO A 93 -4.29 -3.46 21.41
C PRO A 93 -4.16 -3.57 22.93
N ASP A 94 -5.28 -3.55 23.65
CA ASP A 94 -5.31 -3.54 25.11
C ASP A 94 -4.55 -4.72 25.74
N PHE A 95 -4.60 -5.91 25.14
CA PHE A 95 -3.92 -7.11 25.64
C PHE A 95 -2.38 -7.05 25.54
N LEU A 96 -1.83 -6.13 24.75
CA LEU A 96 -0.39 -5.90 24.64
C LEU A 96 0.10 -4.78 25.56
N ARG A 97 -0.81 -3.96 26.10
CA ARG A 97 -0.45 -2.82 26.95
C ARG A 97 -0.02 -3.31 28.33
N PRO A 98 1.00 -2.69 28.94
CA PRO A 98 1.44 -3.07 30.27
C PRO A 98 0.38 -2.72 31.33
N SER A 99 0.31 -3.51 32.40
CA SER A 99 -0.53 -3.18 33.55
C SER A 99 0.13 -2.06 34.37
N GLY A 100 -0.53 -0.91 34.51
CA GLY A 100 -0.08 0.19 35.37
C GLY A 100 -0.02 1.53 34.66
N LYS A 101 0.80 2.45 35.19
CA LYS A 101 1.07 3.75 34.56
C LYS A 101 2.17 3.61 33.53
N TYR A 102 1.91 4.07 32.32
CA TYR A 102 2.86 4.16 31.21
C TYR A 102 2.59 5.47 30.47
N ASP A 103 3.58 5.91 29.69
CA ASP A 103 3.41 7.04 28.78
C ASP A 103 2.70 6.56 27.51
N GLU A 104 1.49 7.06 27.24
CA GLU A 104 0.68 6.64 26.09
C GLU A 104 1.36 6.88 24.74
N ASP A 105 2.29 7.84 24.67
CA ASP A 105 3.01 8.22 23.46
C ASP A 105 4.35 7.46 23.28
N GLU A 106 4.75 6.64 24.26
CA GLU A 106 5.95 5.82 24.14
C GLU A 106 5.81 4.83 22.98
N VAL A 107 6.82 4.81 22.10
CA VAL A 107 6.84 3.99 20.88
C VAL A 107 7.54 2.68 21.16
N ASN A 108 6.86 1.58 20.82
CA ASN A 108 7.29 0.22 21.12
C ASN A 108 7.38 -0.63 19.84
N ASP A 109 8.20 -1.69 19.92
CA ASP A 109 8.38 -2.69 18.88
C ASP A 109 7.62 -3.97 19.23
N PHE A 110 6.61 -4.30 18.43
CA PHE A 110 5.77 -5.49 18.58
C PHE A 110 6.13 -6.61 17.58
N THR A 111 7.33 -6.60 17.01
CA THR A 111 7.77 -7.61 16.04
C THR A 111 7.70 -9.02 16.62
N ASP A 112 8.11 -9.22 17.88
CA ASP A 112 8.02 -10.52 18.56
C ASP A 112 6.59 -11.06 18.62
N HIS A 113 5.62 -10.17 18.88
CA HIS A 113 4.22 -10.53 18.89
C HIS A 113 3.75 -10.94 17.48
N VAL A 114 4.15 -10.19 16.45
CA VAL A 114 3.83 -10.53 15.06
C VAL A 114 4.39 -11.90 14.66
N ILE A 115 5.64 -12.22 15.01
CA ILE A 115 6.24 -13.53 14.73
C ILE A 115 5.48 -14.65 15.46
N LYS A 116 5.11 -14.43 16.74
CA LYS A 116 4.27 -15.39 17.50
C LYS A 116 2.92 -15.60 16.85
N ALA A 117 2.26 -14.54 16.37
CA ALA A 117 0.98 -14.62 15.67
C ALA A 117 1.10 -15.46 14.38
N LEU A 118 2.13 -15.21 13.56
CA LEU A 118 2.40 -15.98 12.34
C LEU A 118 2.64 -17.47 12.64
N GLY A 119 3.41 -17.76 13.70
CA GLY A 119 3.67 -19.12 14.17
C GLY A 119 2.43 -19.83 14.70
N HIS A 120 1.60 -19.13 15.48
CA HIS A 120 0.33 -19.66 15.99
C HIS A 120 -0.65 -20.01 14.85
N MET A 121 -0.69 -19.15 13.82
CA MET A 121 -1.44 -19.42 12.59
C MET A 121 -0.81 -20.52 11.73
N LYS A 122 0.36 -21.06 12.08
CA LYS A 122 1.07 -22.11 11.31
C LYS A 122 1.25 -21.72 9.84
N LEU A 123 1.61 -20.45 9.60
CA LEU A 123 1.88 -19.96 8.24
C LEU A 123 3.30 -20.36 7.84
N ASP A 124 3.46 -20.86 6.62
CA ASP A 124 4.77 -21.22 6.05
C ASP A 124 5.44 -20.02 5.37
N VAL A 125 4.65 -19.10 4.82
CA VAL A 125 5.12 -17.92 4.09
C VAL A 125 4.10 -16.80 4.15
N LEU A 126 4.56 -15.55 4.16
CA LEU A 126 3.73 -14.35 4.14
C LEU A 126 3.91 -13.60 2.82
N ILE A 127 2.79 -13.16 2.23
CA ILE A 127 2.73 -12.35 1.03
C ILE A 127 2.16 -10.96 1.39
N PRO A 128 3.02 -10.00 1.77
CA PRO A 128 2.59 -8.62 1.96
C PRO A 128 2.52 -7.90 0.61
N ILE A 129 1.40 -7.23 0.38
CA ILE A 129 1.16 -6.37 -0.79
C ILE A 129 1.15 -4.92 -0.33
N GLY A 130 2.12 -4.13 -0.77
CA GLY A 130 2.42 -2.87 -0.10
C GLY A 130 3.31 -1.91 -0.86
N GLY A 131 3.38 -0.66 -0.38
CA GLY A 131 4.41 0.30 -0.77
C GLY A 131 5.64 0.18 0.12
N GLU A 132 6.56 1.13 0.02
CA GLU A 132 7.83 1.18 0.76
C GLU A 132 7.66 0.84 2.26
N ASP A 133 6.75 1.53 2.96
CA ASP A 133 6.52 1.31 4.39
C ASP A 133 6.11 -0.12 4.76
N THR A 134 5.22 -0.71 3.96
CA THR A 134 4.69 -2.06 4.21
C THR A 134 5.74 -3.12 3.90
N LEU A 135 6.47 -2.93 2.80
CA LEU A 135 7.49 -3.88 2.36
C LEU A 135 8.80 -3.74 3.14
N GLY A 136 9.09 -2.55 3.67
CA GLY A 136 10.19 -2.33 4.60
C GLY A 136 10.00 -3.11 5.90
N TYR A 137 8.79 -3.09 6.48
CA TYR A 137 8.50 -3.94 7.64
C TYR A 137 8.46 -5.43 7.27
N ALA A 138 8.01 -5.78 6.06
CA ALA A 138 8.10 -7.16 5.56
C ALA A 138 9.56 -7.66 5.49
N ALA A 139 10.49 -6.81 5.06
CA ALA A 139 11.92 -7.14 5.05
C ALA A 139 12.46 -7.35 6.47
N ARG A 140 11.99 -6.58 7.46
CA ARG A 140 12.31 -6.82 8.87
C ARG A 140 11.81 -8.19 9.33
N VAL A 141 10.54 -8.52 9.08
CA VAL A 141 9.96 -9.85 9.40
C VAL A 141 10.77 -10.98 8.75
N HIS A 142 11.26 -10.77 7.53
CA HIS A 142 12.14 -11.74 6.87
C HIS A 142 13.49 -11.90 7.57
N SER A 143 14.11 -10.80 8.00
CA SER A 143 15.37 -10.84 8.73
C SER A 143 15.26 -11.53 10.11
N GLU A 144 14.06 -11.55 10.70
CA GLU A 144 13.74 -12.30 11.91
C GLU A 144 13.51 -13.81 11.64
N GLY A 145 13.67 -14.26 10.39
CA GLY A 145 13.63 -15.67 10.01
C GLY A 145 12.29 -16.16 9.47
N PHE A 146 11.29 -15.30 9.29
CA PHE A 146 10.01 -15.72 8.69
C PHE A 146 10.03 -15.59 7.16
N PRO A 147 9.65 -16.62 6.38
CA PRO A 147 9.65 -16.51 4.92
C PRO A 147 8.65 -15.49 4.38
N VAL A 148 9.10 -14.61 3.49
CA VAL A 148 8.30 -13.52 2.91
C VAL A 148 8.48 -13.46 1.39
N VAL A 149 7.37 -13.25 0.66
CA VAL A 149 7.37 -12.92 -0.77
C VAL A 149 6.56 -11.65 -0.99
N SER A 150 7.23 -10.53 -1.24
CA SER A 150 6.61 -9.22 -1.33
C SER A 150 6.02 -8.93 -2.71
N ILE A 151 4.89 -8.23 -2.76
CA ILE A 151 4.29 -7.72 -4.00
C ILE A 151 4.27 -6.18 -3.98
N PRO A 152 4.98 -5.50 -4.90
CA PRO A 152 5.06 -4.05 -4.93
C PRO A 152 3.74 -3.42 -5.39
N LYS A 153 3.19 -2.57 -4.54
CA LYS A 153 1.92 -1.87 -4.72
C LYS A 153 2.05 -0.43 -4.25
N THR A 154 1.98 0.51 -5.18
CA THR A 154 2.00 1.94 -4.89
C THR A 154 1.60 2.67 -6.17
N MET A 155 0.89 3.79 -6.04
CA MET A 155 0.65 4.67 -7.17
C MET A 155 1.83 5.58 -7.46
N ASP A 156 2.79 5.68 -6.53
CA ASP A 156 3.95 6.58 -6.61
C ASP A 156 5.13 5.95 -7.37
N ASN A 157 5.05 4.65 -7.67
CA ASN A 157 6.09 3.84 -8.30
C ASN A 157 7.46 3.94 -7.62
N ASP A 158 7.46 4.01 -6.30
CA ASP A 158 8.61 4.31 -5.44
C ASP A 158 9.20 3.07 -4.73
N VAL A 159 8.86 1.85 -5.18
CA VAL A 159 9.37 0.62 -4.58
C VAL A 159 10.58 0.10 -5.38
N PRO A 160 11.78 -0.01 -4.77
CA PRO A 160 12.95 -0.57 -5.43
C PRO A 160 12.77 -2.04 -5.85
N GLY A 161 13.42 -2.44 -6.94
CA GLY A 161 13.43 -3.82 -7.43
C GLY A 161 12.29 -4.18 -8.39
N THR A 162 11.44 -3.22 -8.75
CA THR A 162 10.49 -3.34 -9.86
C THR A 162 10.51 -2.08 -10.72
N GLU A 163 10.24 -2.22 -12.01
CA GLU A 163 10.03 -1.06 -12.90
C GLU A 163 8.62 -0.47 -12.73
N TYR A 164 7.63 -1.32 -12.43
CA TYR A 164 6.25 -0.92 -12.25
C TYR A 164 5.62 -1.55 -11.01
N CYS A 165 4.92 -0.71 -10.24
CA CYS A 165 4.11 -1.12 -9.11
C CYS A 165 2.65 -1.32 -9.50
N ILE A 166 1.95 -2.24 -8.83
CA ILE A 166 0.49 -2.35 -8.97
C ILE A 166 -0.14 -1.02 -8.57
N GLY A 167 -1.02 -0.50 -9.43
CA GLY A 167 -1.70 0.78 -9.25
C GLY A 167 -1.15 1.93 -10.08
N PHE A 168 0.14 1.90 -10.42
CA PHE A 168 0.81 3.01 -11.13
C PHE A 168 0.16 3.33 -12.49
N SER A 169 -0.04 2.33 -13.36
CA SER A 169 -0.63 2.55 -14.69
C SER A 169 -2.04 3.14 -14.65
N THR A 170 -2.84 2.77 -13.65
CA THR A 170 -4.18 3.34 -13.46
C THR A 170 -4.08 4.77 -12.97
N ALA A 171 -3.15 5.08 -12.05
CA ALA A 171 -2.90 6.45 -11.63
C ALA A 171 -2.52 7.35 -12.81
N ILE A 172 -1.59 6.91 -13.66
CA ILE A 172 -1.21 7.62 -14.90
C ILE A 172 -2.42 7.87 -15.81
N SER A 173 -3.20 6.83 -16.11
CA SER A 173 -4.36 6.95 -16.99
C SER A 173 -5.40 7.93 -16.46
N ARG A 174 -5.62 7.96 -15.14
CA ARG A 174 -6.53 8.89 -14.48
C ARG A 174 -5.99 10.31 -14.47
N SER A 175 -4.70 10.50 -14.21
CA SER A 175 -4.04 11.81 -14.25
C SER A 175 -4.10 12.43 -15.65
N VAL A 176 -3.80 11.65 -16.70
CA VAL A 176 -3.87 12.12 -18.10
C VAL A 176 -5.31 12.53 -18.47
N LEU A 177 -6.30 11.72 -18.08
CA LEU A 177 -7.71 12.05 -18.32
C LEU A 177 -8.10 13.36 -17.61
N PHE A 178 -7.67 13.53 -16.36
CA PHE A 178 -7.97 14.73 -15.58
C PHE A 178 -7.32 15.99 -16.17
N ILE A 179 -6.04 15.91 -16.55
CA ILE A 179 -5.32 17.02 -17.20
C ILE A 179 -6.03 17.43 -18.49
N ASN A 180 -6.41 16.47 -19.33
CA ASN A 180 -7.10 16.74 -20.58
C ASN A 180 -8.50 17.36 -20.37
N GLN A 181 -9.23 16.95 -19.34
CA GLN A 181 -10.52 17.56 -19.00
C GLN A 181 -10.38 19.01 -18.56
N MET A 182 -9.32 19.34 -17.81
CA MET A 182 -9.05 20.70 -17.36
C MET A 182 -8.55 21.61 -18.48
N ARG A 183 -7.82 21.05 -19.47
CA ARG A 183 -7.18 21.80 -20.56
C ARG A 183 -8.15 22.73 -21.30
N SER A 184 -9.34 22.24 -21.66
CA SER A 184 -10.32 23.06 -22.40
C SER A 184 -10.78 24.28 -21.59
N ALA A 185 -11.05 24.10 -20.29
CA ALA A 185 -11.51 25.17 -19.42
C ALA A 185 -10.41 26.20 -19.15
N VAL A 186 -9.18 25.75 -18.96
CA VAL A 186 -8.01 26.61 -18.75
C VAL A 186 -7.70 27.41 -20.02
N GLY A 187 -7.65 26.73 -21.17
CA GLY A 187 -7.35 27.35 -22.46
C GLY A 187 -8.40 28.36 -22.94
N SER A 188 -9.69 28.07 -22.73
CA SER A 188 -10.78 28.98 -23.18
C SER A 188 -10.80 30.31 -22.44
N HIS A 189 -10.16 30.40 -21.28
CA HIS A 189 -10.05 31.61 -20.48
C HIS A 189 -8.64 32.20 -20.46
N GLU A 190 -7.73 31.72 -21.32
CA GLU A 190 -6.35 32.20 -21.44
C GLU A 190 -5.61 32.21 -20.08
N ARG A 191 -5.80 31.13 -19.30
CA ARG A 191 -5.24 30.96 -17.95
C ARG A 191 -4.10 29.97 -17.93
N ILE A 192 -3.28 30.06 -16.89
CA ILE A 192 -2.33 29.03 -16.50
C ILE A 192 -3.02 28.07 -15.52
N GLY A 193 -2.95 26.77 -15.79
CA GLY A 193 -3.45 25.72 -14.92
C GLY A 193 -2.32 25.01 -14.20
N VAL A 194 -2.34 25.00 -12.87
CA VAL A 194 -1.42 24.20 -12.05
C VAL A 194 -2.18 22.99 -11.51
N LEU A 195 -1.70 21.79 -11.83
CA LEU A 195 -2.32 20.54 -11.41
C LEU A 195 -1.33 19.77 -10.51
N GLU A 196 -1.74 19.54 -9.26
CA GLU A 196 -0.99 18.73 -8.30
C GLU A 196 -1.39 17.25 -8.44
N LEU A 197 -0.40 16.38 -8.57
CA LEU A 197 -0.57 14.93 -8.64
C LEU A 197 0.06 14.26 -7.41
N PHE A 198 -0.42 13.06 -7.11
CA PHE A 198 0.21 12.19 -6.11
C PHE A 198 1.61 11.74 -6.56
N GLY A 199 2.44 11.32 -5.61
CA GLY A 199 3.83 10.93 -5.86
C GLY A 199 4.71 10.98 -4.60
N ARG A 200 4.28 11.74 -3.58
CA ARG A 200 4.99 11.95 -2.32
C ARG A 200 6.42 12.47 -2.56
N HIS A 201 7.40 11.58 -2.62
CA HIS A 201 8.81 11.89 -2.83
C HIS A 201 9.34 11.35 -4.17
N SER A 202 8.49 10.69 -4.97
CA SER A 202 8.74 10.23 -6.33
C SER A 202 7.96 11.07 -7.33
N GLY A 203 8.66 11.54 -8.36
CA GLY A 203 8.09 12.29 -9.47
C GLY A 203 7.63 11.42 -10.63
N ALA A 204 7.71 10.08 -10.52
CA ALA A 204 7.36 9.15 -11.59
C ALA A 204 5.93 9.40 -12.14
N THR A 205 4.97 9.64 -11.25
CA THR A 205 3.58 9.95 -11.64
C THR A 205 3.49 11.24 -12.43
N SER A 206 4.08 12.33 -11.92
CA SER A 206 4.08 13.65 -12.57
C SER A 206 4.81 13.62 -13.90
N LEU A 207 5.98 12.96 -13.96
CA LEU A 207 6.79 12.84 -15.16
C LEU A 207 6.02 12.16 -16.29
N VAL A 208 5.49 10.96 -16.02
CA VAL A 208 4.83 10.14 -17.05
C VAL A 208 3.48 10.74 -17.42
N ALA A 209 2.69 11.22 -16.45
CA ALA A 209 1.40 11.85 -16.75
C ALA A 209 1.56 13.16 -17.51
N GLY A 210 2.54 13.98 -17.14
CA GLY A 210 2.86 15.24 -17.82
C GLY A 210 3.30 15.01 -19.27
N LEU A 211 4.19 14.04 -19.50
CA LEU A 211 4.60 13.65 -20.85
C LEU A 211 3.42 13.16 -21.70
N LEU A 212 2.60 12.25 -21.19
CA LEU A 212 1.49 11.64 -21.96
C LEU A 212 0.31 12.59 -22.18
N SER A 213 0.11 13.57 -21.30
CA SER A 213 -0.93 14.59 -21.44
C SER A 213 -0.48 15.80 -22.27
N GLY A 214 0.82 15.92 -22.58
CA GLY A 214 1.38 17.10 -23.23
C GLY A 214 1.33 18.34 -22.35
N ALA A 215 1.65 18.21 -21.06
CA ALA A 215 1.79 19.36 -20.16
C ALA A 215 2.99 20.21 -20.58
N ASP A 216 2.84 21.53 -20.61
CA ASP A 216 3.88 22.46 -21.06
C ASP A 216 5.11 22.43 -20.13
N ARG A 217 4.86 22.32 -18.82
CA ARG A 217 5.88 22.23 -17.77
C ARG A 217 5.50 21.13 -16.77
N VAL A 218 6.52 20.38 -16.32
CA VAL A 218 6.36 19.33 -15.31
C VAL A 218 7.41 19.54 -14.23
N ILE A 219 6.97 19.56 -12.97
CA ILE A 219 7.84 19.62 -11.79
C ILE A 219 7.83 18.25 -11.13
N ILE A 220 9.01 17.75 -10.82
CA ILE A 220 9.22 16.44 -10.19
C ILE A 220 10.13 16.59 -8.96
N SER A 221 9.98 15.70 -7.99
CA SER A 221 10.72 15.77 -6.73
C SER A 221 12.23 15.53 -6.90
N GLU A 222 12.62 14.82 -7.95
CA GLU A 222 14.02 14.48 -8.23
C GLU A 222 14.83 15.65 -8.78
N VAL A 223 14.19 16.70 -9.27
CA VAL A 223 14.85 17.84 -9.94
C VAL A 223 14.53 19.14 -9.20
N PRO A 224 15.51 19.76 -8.52
CA PRO A 224 15.33 21.10 -7.96
C PRO A 224 14.93 22.10 -9.05
N PHE A 225 14.01 22.99 -8.74
CA PHE A 225 13.58 24.04 -9.66
C PHE A 225 13.69 25.41 -9.02
N ASP A 226 13.81 26.42 -9.88
CA ASP A 226 13.82 27.83 -9.52
C ASP A 226 12.44 28.42 -9.85
N ILE A 227 11.82 29.06 -8.87
CA ILE A 227 10.46 29.60 -9.00
C ILE A 227 10.39 30.79 -9.95
N ASP A 228 11.43 31.64 -9.98
CA ASP A 228 11.49 32.81 -10.86
C ASP A 228 11.69 32.35 -12.31
N LYS A 229 12.53 31.33 -12.52
CA LYS A 229 12.70 30.70 -13.82
C LYS A 229 11.42 30.03 -14.32
N LEU A 230 10.72 29.31 -13.44
CA LEU A 230 9.42 28.71 -13.78
C LEU A 230 8.39 29.78 -14.13
N ALA A 231 8.31 30.86 -13.35
CA ALA A 231 7.41 31.96 -13.63
C ALA A 231 7.69 32.61 -14.99
N ALA A 232 8.96 32.81 -15.34
CA ALA A 232 9.35 33.31 -16.65
C ALA A 232 8.88 32.40 -17.78
N PHE A 233 9.12 31.08 -17.67
CA PHE A 233 8.64 30.10 -18.65
C PHE A 233 7.12 30.09 -18.78
N LEU A 234 6.38 30.16 -17.67
CA LEU A 234 4.92 30.19 -17.71
C LEU A 234 4.35 31.45 -18.36
N VAL A 235 5.07 32.58 -18.31
CA VAL A 235 4.70 33.80 -19.04
C VAL A 235 5.01 33.66 -20.54
N GLU A 236 6.11 33.00 -20.92
CA GLU A 236 6.44 32.71 -22.32
C GLU A 236 5.47 31.70 -22.96
N ASP A 237 4.93 30.77 -22.18
CA ASP A 237 4.00 29.72 -22.64
C ASP A 237 2.55 30.23 -22.82
N ARG A 238 2.26 31.49 -22.43
CA ARG A 238 0.92 32.10 -22.51
C ARG A 238 0.60 32.63 -23.92
#